data_AF-A0A1H8GWS2-F1
#
_entry.id   AF-A0A1H8GWS2-F1
#
_cell.length_a   1.000
_cell.length_b   1.000
_cell.length_c   1.000
_cell.angle_alpha   90.00
_cell.angle_beta   90.00
_cell.angle_gamma   90.00
#
_symmetry.space_group_name_H-M   'P 1'
#
loop_
_entity.id
_entity.type
_entity.pdbx_description
1 polymer ?
#
loop_
_entity_poly.entity_id
_entity_poly.type
_entity_poly.pdbx_seq_one_letter_code
_entity_poly.pdbx_strand_id
1 'polypeptide(L)'
;MFGLIKRNELNEIEVMWVKDSEILAVRNSKNQSLTYITAYGELNMPQTLEEAQAVLNSVSSDFIRADRDVIINSSKVVEHNIVNHTIKLDGSNLDIYVVSNKWNEIVK
;
A
#
# COMPACT_ATOMS: atom_id res chain seq x y z
N MET A 1 12.41 -7.07 -3.60
CA MET A 1 11.53 -7.42 -4.73
C MET A 1 10.46 -8.39 -4.22
N PHE A 2 9.20 -8.17 -4.58
CA PHE A 2 8.03 -8.92 -4.13
C PHE A 2 7.41 -9.69 -5.30
N GLY A 3 7.04 -10.95 -5.07
CA GLY A 3 6.18 -11.72 -5.97
C GLY A 3 4.72 -11.52 -5.57
N LEU A 4 4.00 -10.69 -6.32
CA LEU A 4 2.58 -10.48 -6.15
C LEU A 4 1.82 -11.55 -6.94
N ILE A 5 1.14 -12.47 -6.25
CA ILE A 5 0.47 -13.62 -6.85
C ILE A 5 -1.04 -13.37 -6.91
N LYS A 6 -1.63 -13.36 -8.11
CA LYS A 6 -3.08 -13.31 -8.32
C LYS A 6 -3.56 -14.50 -9.16
N ARG A 7 -4.86 -14.79 -9.09
CA ARG A 7 -5.53 -15.67 -10.07
C ARG A 7 -6.12 -14.83 -11.19
N ASN A 8 -5.90 -15.22 -12.44
CA ASN A 8 -6.51 -14.56 -13.60
C ASN A 8 -7.96 -15.05 -13.84
N GLU A 9 -8.62 -14.51 -14.87
CA GLU A 9 -10.00 -14.88 -15.25
C GLU A 9 -10.15 -16.35 -15.67
N LEU A 10 -9.05 -17.00 -16.04
CA LEU A 10 -8.97 -18.42 -16.40
C LEU A 10 -8.61 -19.32 -15.21
N ASN A 11 -8.55 -18.77 -13.99
CA ASN A 11 -8.17 -19.46 -12.75
C ASN A 11 -6.71 -19.95 -12.72
N GLU A 12 -5.84 -19.41 -13.56
CA GLU A 12 -4.40 -19.68 -13.57
C GLU A 12 -3.66 -18.75 -12.60
N ILE A 13 -2.50 -19.19 -12.13
CA ILE A 13 -1.64 -18.39 -11.24
C ILE A 13 -0.80 -17.44 -12.08
N GLU A 14 -0.96 -16.14 -11.84
CA GLU A 14 -0.13 -15.08 -12.43
C GLU A 14 0.74 -14.47 -11.32
N VAL A 15 2.05 -14.43 -11.55
CA VAL A 15 3.02 -13.82 -10.63
C VAL A 15 3.55 -12.55 -11.26
N MET A 16 3.31 -11.42 -10.59
CA MET A 16 3.90 -10.14 -10.94
C MET A 16 5.06 -9.84 -10.00
N TRP A 17 6.26 -9.65 -10.56
CA TRP A 17 7.42 -9.25 -9.78
C TRP A 17 7.47 -7.72 -9.70
N VAL A 18 7.37 -7.19 -8.48
CA VAL A 18 7.31 -5.75 -8.22
C VAL A 18 8.45 -5.37 -7.27
N LYS A 19 9.18 -4.30 -7.56
CA LYS A 19 10.15 -3.74 -6.61
C LYS A 19 9.41 -3.07 -5.45
N ASP A 20 10.00 -3.09 -4.28
CA ASP A 20 9.51 -2.38 -3.10
C ASP A 20 9.28 -0.89 -3.40
N SER A 21 10.19 -0.26 -4.16
CA SER A 21 10.05 1.12 -4.63
C SER A 21 8.87 1.37 -5.58
N GLU A 22 8.25 0.31 -6.12
CA GLU A 22 7.10 0.40 -7.03
C GLU A 22 5.78 0.12 -6.30
N ILE A 23 5.82 -0.34 -5.05
CA ILE A 23 4.64 -0.44 -4.18
C ILE A 23 4.47 0.91 -3.48
N LEU A 24 3.35 1.55 -3.75
CA LEU A 24 3.04 2.89 -3.25
C LEU A 24 2.22 2.81 -1.96
N ALA A 25 1.20 1.96 -1.94
CA ALA A 25 0.34 1.76 -0.78
C ALA A 25 -0.35 0.40 -0.81
N VAL A 26 -0.92 0.02 0.33
CA VAL A 26 -1.79 -1.14 0.49
C VAL A 26 -2.99 -0.73 1.33
N ARG A 27 -4.21 -1.01 0.86
CA ARG A 27 -5.44 -0.68 1.59
C ARG A 27 -6.38 -1.88 1.71
N ASN A 28 -7.14 -1.94 2.79
CA ASN A 28 -8.28 -2.86 2.87
C ASN A 28 -9.35 -2.47 1.85
N SER A 29 -9.82 -3.44 1.08
CA SER A 29 -11.01 -3.31 0.23
C SER A 29 -12.25 -3.79 0.99
N LYS A 30 -13.45 -3.39 0.53
CA LYS A 30 -14.75 -3.65 1.19
C LYS A 30 -15.07 -5.15 1.40
N ASN A 31 -14.31 -6.07 0.79
CA ASN A 31 -14.57 -7.52 0.80
C ASN A 31 -13.43 -8.36 1.41
N GLN A 32 -12.72 -7.85 2.42
CA GLN A 32 -11.62 -8.56 3.11
C GLN A 32 -10.43 -8.93 2.20
N SER A 33 -10.35 -8.35 1.01
CA SER A 33 -9.17 -8.38 0.15
C SER A 33 -8.36 -7.12 0.36
N LEU A 34 -7.04 -7.22 0.24
CA LEU A 34 -6.18 -6.04 0.16
C LEU A 34 -6.04 -5.60 -1.27
N THR A 35 -5.98 -4.29 -1.46
CA THR A 35 -5.58 -3.69 -2.73
C THR A 35 -4.18 -3.14 -2.58
N TYR A 36 -3.23 -3.75 -3.28
CA TYR A 36 -1.90 -3.22 -3.52
C TYR A 36 -1.98 -2.16 -4.60
N ILE A 37 -1.53 -0.94 -4.28
CA ILE A 37 -1.41 0.17 -5.21
C ILE A 37 0.06 0.23 -5.62
N THR A 38 0.34 -0.04 -6.88
CA THR A 38 1.68 -0.04 -7.46
C THR A 38 1.79 1.03 -8.54
N ALA A 39 3.02 1.33 -8.98
CA ALA A 39 3.28 2.19 -10.14
C ALA A 39 2.62 1.70 -11.44
N TYR A 40 2.24 0.42 -11.51
CA TYR A 40 1.61 -0.21 -12.67
C TYR A 40 0.09 -0.37 -12.56
N GLY A 41 -0.49 -0.01 -11.42
CA GLY A 41 -1.92 -0.13 -11.14
C GLY A 41 -2.23 -0.85 -9.83
N GLU A 42 -3.51 -1.22 -9.68
CA GLU A 42 -4.05 -1.85 -8.47
C GLU A 42 -4.14 -3.38 -8.61
N LEU A 43 -3.69 -4.12 -7.59
CA LEU A 43 -3.80 -5.57 -7.51
C LEU A 43 -4.52 -5.98 -6.23
N ASN A 44 -5.55 -6.83 -6.35
CA ASN A 44 -6.25 -7.38 -5.20
C ASN A 44 -5.59 -8.68 -4.74
N MET A 45 -5.30 -8.78 -3.45
CA MET A 45 -4.63 -9.91 -2.81
C MET A 45 -5.50 -10.56 -1.73
N PRO A 46 -5.54 -11.90 -1.66
CA PRO A 46 -6.28 -12.64 -0.65
C PRO A 46 -5.44 -12.82 0.62
N GLN A 47 -5.06 -11.72 1.27
CA GLN A 47 -4.34 -11.74 2.55
C GLN A 47 -4.81 -10.59 3.44
N THR A 48 -4.46 -10.62 4.72
CA THR A 48 -4.81 -9.59 5.71
C THR A 48 -3.80 -8.44 5.73
N LEU A 49 -4.23 -7.27 6.22
CA LEU A 49 -3.37 -6.08 6.33
C LEU A 49 -2.18 -6.33 7.26
N GLU A 50 -2.37 -7.10 8.33
CA GLU A 50 -1.31 -7.51 9.25
C GLU A 50 -0.25 -8.38 8.56
N GLU A 51 -0.66 -9.35 7.75
CA GLU A 51 0.27 -10.18 6.96
C GLU A 51 1.02 -9.33 5.93
N ALA A 52 0.32 -8.43 5.24
CA ALA A 52 0.94 -7.51 4.30
C ALA A 52 1.98 -6.62 4.98
N GLN A 53 1.66 -6.04 6.14
CA GLN A 53 2.59 -5.21 6.90
C GLN A 53 3.84 -5.99 7.31
N ALA A 54 3.67 -7.23 7.80
CA ALA A 54 4.80 -8.07 8.20
C ALA A 54 5.72 -8.39 7.01
N VAL A 55 5.14 -8.73 5.85
CA VAL A 55 5.89 -9.01 4.62
C VAL A 55 6.60 -7.76 4.11
N LEU A 56 5.92 -6.62 4.06
CA LEU A 56 6.50 -5.36 3.60
C LEU A 56 7.67 -4.91 4.49
N ASN A 57 7.48 -4.96 5.82
CA ASN A 57 8.50 -4.57 6.80
C ASN A 57 9.70 -5.52 6.84
N SER A 58 9.55 -6.75 6.35
CA SER A 58 10.68 -7.68 6.22
C SER A 58 11.65 -7.28 5.10
N VAL A 59 11.24 -6.40 4.19
CA VAL A 59 12.02 -5.99 3.02
C VAL A 59 12.42 -4.52 3.06
N SER A 60 11.55 -3.63 3.53
CA SER A 60 11.86 -2.20 3.68
C SER A 60 11.19 -1.62 4.92
N SER A 61 11.90 -0.74 5.62
CA SER A 61 11.37 0.07 6.73
C SER A 61 10.46 1.23 6.28
N ASP A 62 10.38 1.50 4.98
CA ASP A 62 9.63 2.63 4.45
C ASP A 62 8.12 2.36 4.48
N PHE A 63 7.68 1.12 4.69
CA PHE A 63 6.26 0.79 4.77
C PHE A 63 5.69 1.07 6.16
N ILE A 64 4.90 2.13 6.26
CA ILE A 64 4.30 2.58 7.52
C ILE A 64 2.79 2.37 7.52
N ARG A 65 2.24 1.93 8.65
CA ARG A 65 0.80 1.86 8.85
C ARG A 65 0.27 3.26 9.13
N ALA A 66 -0.18 3.93 8.07
CA ALA A 66 -0.67 5.30 8.13
C ALA A 66 -2.06 5.38 8.77
N ASP A 67 -2.91 4.38 8.54
CA ASP A 67 -4.25 4.27 9.15
C ASP A 67 -4.57 2.82 9.57
N ARG A 68 -5.70 2.61 10.23
CA ARG A 68 -6.25 1.29 10.56
C ARG A 68 -6.28 0.38 9.34
N ASP A 69 -6.63 0.93 8.18
CA ASP A 69 -6.90 0.18 6.95
C ASP A 69 -5.91 0.49 5.82
N VAL A 70 -4.84 1.24 6.10
CA VAL A 70 -3.91 1.76 5.08
C VAL A 70 -2.46 1.64 5.53
N ILE A 71 -1.65 1.04 4.67
CA ILE A 71 -0.18 1.05 4.71
C ILE A 71 0.29 1.87 3.52
N ILE A 72 1.30 2.71 3.70
CA ILE A 72 1.91 3.47 2.61
C ILE A 72 3.42 3.28 2.60
N ASN A 73 4.03 3.53 1.45
CA ASN A 73 5.46 3.70 1.33
C ASN A 73 5.82 5.16 1.65
N SER A 74 6.42 5.41 2.81
CA SER A 74 6.79 6.75 3.29
C SER A 74 7.81 7.43 2.38
N SER A 75 8.70 6.66 1.74
CA SER A 75 9.68 7.18 0.77
C SER A 75 9.04 7.77 -0.48
N LYS A 76 7.76 7.48 -0.73
CA LYS A 76 6.98 8.00 -1.85
C LYS A 76 6.09 9.18 -1.49
N VAL A 77 6.06 9.62 -0.24
CA VAL A 77 5.16 10.70 0.16
C VAL A 77 5.70 12.04 -0.35
N VAL A 78 4.90 12.73 -1.17
CA VAL A 78 5.25 14.07 -1.69
C VAL A 78 4.49 15.17 -0.98
N GLU A 79 3.31 14.87 -0.47
CA GLU A 79 2.46 15.84 0.22
C GLU A 79 1.58 15.13 1.24
N HIS A 80 1.38 15.76 2.39
CA HIS A 80 0.39 15.37 3.38
C HIS A 80 -0.49 16.58 3.71
N ASN A 81 -1.78 16.45 3.42
CA ASN A 81 -2.78 17.46 3.70
C ASN A 81 -3.58 17.07 4.94
N ILE A 82 -3.20 17.64 6.08
CA ILE A 82 -3.81 17.37 7.39
C ILE A 82 -5.29 17.79 7.41
N VAL A 83 -5.66 18.86 6.71
CA VAL A 83 -7.03 19.38 6.70
C VAL A 83 -7.96 18.43 5.95
N ASN A 84 -7.51 17.91 4.81
CA ASN A 84 -8.29 17.00 3.98
C ASN A 84 -8.10 15.53 4.36
N HIS A 85 -7.23 15.22 5.32
CA HIS A 85 -6.87 13.86 5.71
C HIS A 85 -6.39 13.03 4.52
N THR A 86 -5.54 13.61 3.65
CA THR A 86 -5.02 12.95 2.44
C THR A 86 -3.50 12.96 2.36
N ILE A 87 -2.96 11.90 1.79
CA ILE A 87 -1.55 11.75 1.44
C ILE A 87 -1.44 11.58 -0.06
N LYS A 88 -0.51 12.33 -0.66
CA LYS A 88 -0.15 12.21 -2.06
C LYS A 88 1.16 11.46 -2.19
N LEU A 89 1.18 10.48 -3.08
CA LEU A 89 2.34 9.63 -3.33
C LEU A 89 2.92 9.90 -4.72
N ASP A 90 4.25 9.98 -4.82
CA ASP A 90 4.98 10.05 -6.08
C ASP A 90 4.68 8.80 -6.92
N GLY A 91 4.39 9.01 -8.21
CA GLY A 91 3.98 7.94 -9.12
C GLY A 91 2.50 7.52 -9.03
N SER A 92 1.66 8.26 -8.28
CA SER A 92 0.21 8.04 -8.21
C SER A 92 -0.58 9.34 -8.41
N ASN A 93 -1.67 9.27 -9.17
CA ASN A 93 -2.70 10.33 -9.22
C ASN A 93 -3.81 10.12 -8.17
N LEU A 94 -3.68 9.10 -7.32
CA LEU A 94 -4.64 8.78 -6.27
C LEU A 94 -4.25 9.46 -4.97
N ASP A 95 -5.17 10.25 -4.42
CA ASP A 95 -5.11 10.70 -3.04
C ASP A 95 -5.45 9.53 -2.11
N ILE A 96 -4.53 9.21 -1.20
CA ILE A 96 -4.74 8.19 -0.19
C ILE A 96 -5.33 8.86 1.04
N TYR A 97 -6.57 8.54 1.38
CA TYR A 97 -7.20 9.03 2.60
C TYR A 97 -6.61 8.36 3.83
N VAL A 98 -6.14 9.17 4.77
CA VAL A 98 -5.55 8.76 6.05
C VAL A 98 -6.14 9.65 7.13
N VAL A 99 -7.05 9.08 7.93
CA VAL A 99 -7.79 9.75 9.01
C VAL A 99 -6.93 9.86 10.29
N SER A 100 -5.75 9.25 10.30
CA SER A 100 -4.90 9.19 11.48
C SER A 100 -4.25 10.54 11.81
N ASN A 101 -4.63 11.10 12.97
CA ASN A 101 -3.95 12.24 13.61
C ASN A 101 -2.48 11.96 14.00
N LYS A 102 -1.98 10.74 13.78
CA LYS A 102 -0.65 10.29 14.20
C LYS A 102 0.44 10.45 13.15
N TRP A 103 0.17 11.10 12.00
CA TRP A 103 1.18 11.28 10.96
C TRP A 103 2.52 11.81 11.49
N ASN A 104 2.48 12.84 12.34
CA ASN A 104 3.66 13.44 12.95
C ASN A 104 4.40 12.51 13.94
N GLU A 105 3.77 11.43 14.38
CA GLU A 105 4.39 10.39 15.20
C GLU A 105 5.02 9.28 14.33
N ILE A 106 4.54 9.13 13.08
CA ILE A 106 4.91 8.05 12.17
C ILE A 106 6.09 8.43 11.28
N VAL A 107 6.23 9.70 10.90
CA VAL A 107 7.35 10.21 10.07
C VAL A 107 8.32 10.99 10.97
N LYS A 108 9.39 10.35 11.43
CA LYS A 108 10.51 10.97 12.16
C LYS A 108 11.79 10.85 11.36
#